data_AF-A0A1H5D8R5-F1
#
_entry.id   AF-A0A1H5D8R5-F1
#
_cell.length_a   1.000
_cell.length_b   1.000
_cell.length_c   1.000
_cell.angle_alpha   90.00
_cell.angle_beta   90.00
_cell.angle_gamma   90.00
#
_symmetry.space_group_name_H-M   'P 1'
#
loop_
_entity.id
_entity.type
_entity.pdbx_description
1 polymer ?
#
loop_
_entity_poly.entity_id
_entity_poly.type
_entity_poly.pdbx_seq_one_letter_code
_entity_poly.pdbx_strand_id
1 'polypeptide(L)' 'MRYTAGVVRTALVQECLREIRLWPGCEAVEEVGVLGDPSGGFSVHVVQYGTAKKWLADRAIRCIMREKLRWYHLEAE' A
#
# COMPACT_ATOMS: atom_id res chain seq x y z
N MET A 1 5.29 -3.50 23.22
CA MET A 1 5.66 -3.92 21.85
C MET A 1 4.39 -3.97 21.02
N ARG A 2 4.27 -3.17 19.95
CA ARG A 2 3.18 -3.38 18.98
C ARG A 2 3.53 -4.65 18.21
N TYR A 3 2.80 -5.73 18.47
CA TYR A 3 2.91 -6.98 17.72
C TYR A 3 2.46 -6.71 16.28
N THR A 4 3.42 -6.46 15.39
CA THR A 4 3.21 -6.41 13.94
C THR A 4 3.83 -7.65 13.33
N ALA A 5 3.22 -8.19 12.29
CA ALA A 5 3.75 -9.34 11.54
C ALA A 5 4.72 -8.88 10.45
N GLY A 6 5.76 -9.69 10.21
CA GLY A 6 6.64 -9.49 9.05
C GLY A 6 5.86 -9.70 7.76
N VAL A 7 6.09 -8.84 6.77
CA VAL A 7 5.54 -8.99 5.42
C VAL A 7 6.61 -8.76 4.36
N VAL A 8 6.61 -9.61 3.35
CA VAL A 8 7.46 -9.47 2.16
C VAL A 8 6.92 -8.33 1.29
N ARG A 9 7.82 -7.48 0.79
CA ARG A 9 7.48 -6.31 -0.05
C ARG A 9 6.54 -6.65 -1.21
N THR A 10 6.83 -7.72 -1.94
CA THR A 10 6.04 -8.12 -3.12
C THR A 10 4.61 -8.54 -2.76
N ALA A 11 4.44 -9.25 -1.64
CA ALA A 11 3.12 -9.60 -1.11
C ALA A 11 2.33 -8.34 -0.71
N LEU A 12 2.98 -7.41 -0.02
CA LEU A 12 2.36 -6.15 0.40
C LEU A 12 1.94 -5.28 -0.81
N VAL A 13 2.75 -5.23 -1.87
CA VAL A 13 2.40 -4.54 -3.13
C VAL A 13 1.14 -5.15 -3.75
N GLN A 14 1.09 -6.47 -3.90
CA GLN A 14 -0.05 -7.16 -4.50
C GLN A 14 -1.33 -6.99 -3.66
N GLU A 15 -1.21 -7.03 -2.34
CA GLU A 15 -2.33 -6.83 -1.42
C GLU A 15 -2.87 -5.39 -1.51
N CYS A 16 -1.98 -4.39 -1.45
CA CYS A 16 -2.37 -2.99 -1.57
C CYS A 16 -3.01 -2.67 -2.94
N LEU A 17 -2.48 -3.25 -4.04
CA LEU A 17 -3.04 -3.07 -5.38
C LEU A 17 -4.44 -3.67 -5.49
N ARG A 18 -4.65 -4.85 -4.89
CA ARG A 18 -5.96 -5.49 -4.88
C ARG A 18 -6.97 -4.66 -4.10
N GLU A 19 -6.58 -4.18 -2.92
CA GLU A 19 -7.47 -3.38 -2.06
C GLU A 19 -7.81 -2.02 -2.68
N ILE A 20 -6.84 -1.31 -3.28
CA ILE A 20 -7.14 0.00 -3.88
C ILE A 20 -8.12 -0.12 -5.05
N ARG A 21 -8.08 -1.22 -5.81
CA ARG A 21 -9.04 -1.47 -6.90
C ARG A 21 -10.46 -1.78 -6.41
N LEU A 22 -10.65 -2.07 -5.12
CA LEU A 22 -11.98 -2.21 -4.51
C LEU A 22 -12.57 -0.87 -4.09
N TRP A 23 -11.79 0.23 -4.09
CA TRP A 23 -12.35 1.55 -3.83
C TRP A 23 -13.12 2.08 -5.04
N PRO A 24 -14.34 2.61 -4.85
CA PRO A 24 -15.07 3.28 -5.91
C PRO A 24 -14.24 4.35 -6.60
N GLY A 25 -14.06 4.24 -7.92
CA GLY A 25 -13.32 5.19 -8.75
C GLY A 25 -11.79 4.97 -8.78
N CYS A 26 -11.30 3.86 -8.22
CA CYS A 26 -9.89 3.45 -8.22
C CYS A 26 -9.65 2.08 -8.91
N GLU A 27 -10.66 1.52 -9.57
CA GLU A 27 -10.64 0.20 -10.21
C GLU A 27 -9.55 0.11 -11.29
N ALA A 28 -9.24 1.23 -11.93
CA ALA A 28 -8.27 1.35 -13.02
C ALA A 28 -6.83 1.61 -12.56
N VAL A 29 -6.54 1.63 -11.25
CA VAL A 29 -5.15 1.76 -10.78
C VAL A 29 -4.33 0.57 -11.27
N GLU A 30 -3.24 0.84 -11.96
CA GLU A 30 -2.42 -0.17 -12.63
C GLU A 30 -1.31 -0.68 -11.71
N GLU A 31 -0.68 0.21 -10.94
CA GLU A 31 0.50 -0.12 -10.14
C GLU A 31 0.58 0.69 -8.84
N VAL A 32 1.02 0.03 -7.76
CA VAL A 32 1.39 0.64 -6.48
C VAL A 32 2.82 0.25 -6.11
N GLY A 33 3.54 1.15 -5.47
CA GLY A 33 4.90 0.97 -5.00
C GLY A 33 4.97 1.00 -3.49
N VAL A 34 5.89 0.22 -2.93
CA VAL A 34 6.20 0.20 -1.49
C VAL A 34 7.64 0.61 -1.28
N LEU A 35 7.84 1.67 -0.48
CA LEU A 35 9.15 2.12 -0.03
C LEU A 35 9.32 1.71 1.44
N GLY A 36 10.42 1.02 1.75
CA GLY A 36 10.72 0.56 3.10
C GLY A 36 11.67 1.50 3.83
N ASP A 37 11.59 1.48 5.14
CA ASP A 37 12.51 2.16 6.06
C ASP A 37 13.33 1.11 6.84
N PRO A 38 14.61 1.38 7.18
CA PRO A 38 15.44 0.45 7.94
C PRO A 38 14.87 0.04 9.31
N SER A 39 13.92 0.80 9.87
CA SER A 39 13.23 0.46 11.12
C SER A 39 12.10 -0.58 10.95
N GLY A 40 11.89 -1.11 9.74
CA GLY A 40 10.76 -1.99 9.40
C GLY A 40 9.48 -1.23 9.05
N GLY A 41 9.50 0.10 9.12
CA GLY A 41 8.43 0.97 8.61
C GLY A 41 8.34 0.93 7.08
N PHE A 42 7.21 1.37 6.53
CA PHE A 42 7.04 1.49 5.09
C PHE A 42 6.04 2.58 4.69
N SER A 43 6.11 3.00 3.44
CA SER A 43 5.11 3.86 2.80
C SER A 43 4.66 3.27 1.47
N VAL A 44 3.37 3.44 1.17
CA VAL A 44 2.74 2.92 -0.05
C VAL A 44 2.23 4.08 -0.89
N HIS A 45 2.55 4.07 -2.19
CA HIS A 45 2.18 5.11 -3.14
C HIS A 45 1.63 4.50 -4.43
N VAL A 46 0.74 5.21 -5.10
CA VAL A 46 0.31 4.83 -6.45
C VAL A 46 1.39 5.24 -7.44
N VAL A 47 1.85 4.29 -8.27
CA VAL A 47 2.87 4.53 -9.30
C VAL A 47 2.19 4.82 -10.63
N GLN A 48 1.19 4.02 -10.99
CA GLN A 48 0.46 4.15 -12.25
C GLN A 48 -1.05 4.17 -11.99
N TYR A 49 -1.67 5.32 -12.24
CA TYR A 49 -3.08 5.59 -11.89
C TYR A 49 -4.08 5.04 -12.92
N GLY A 50 -3.65 4.73 -14.15
CA GLY A 50 -4.55 4.43 -15.26
C GLY A 50 -5.55 5.57 -15.49
N THR A 51 -6.84 5.25 -15.55
CA THR A 51 -7.92 6.24 -15.69
C THR A 51 -8.50 6.71 -14.34
N ALA A 52 -7.94 6.26 -13.21
CA ALA A 52 -8.40 6.66 -11.88
C ALA A 52 -8.08 8.14 -11.58
N LYS A 53 -8.94 8.79 -10.81
CA LYS A 53 -8.68 10.17 -10.36
C LYS A 53 -7.55 10.18 -9.34
N LYS A 54 -6.45 10.86 -9.66
CA LYS A 54 -5.24 10.94 -8.79
C LYS A 54 -5.55 11.22 -7.32
N TRP A 55 -6.29 12.29 -7.03
CA TRP A 55 -6.59 12.68 -5.64
C TRP A 55 -7.39 11.61 -4.87
N LEU A 56 -8.23 10.85 -5.58
CA LEU A 56 -9.05 9.79 -5.00
C LEU A 56 -8.18 8.57 -4.70
N ALA A 57 -7.35 8.16 -5.65
CA ALA A 57 -6.39 7.07 -5.50
C ALA A 57 -5.35 7.37 -4.40
N ASP A 58 -4.87 8.62 -4.31
CA ASP A 58 -3.96 9.06 -3.26
C ASP A 58 -4.63 9.06 -1.87
N ARG A 59 -5.92 9.43 -1.80
CA ARG A 59 -6.68 9.38 -0.55
C ARG A 59 -6.91 7.93 -0.12
N ALA A 60 -7.26 7.09 -1.08
CA ALA A 60 -7.40 5.66 -0.93
C ALA A 60 -6.12 5.04 -0.35
N ILE A 61 -5.00 5.14 -1.05
CA ILE A 61 -3.76 4.47 -0.65
C ILE A 61 -3.28 4.89 0.75
N ARG A 62 -3.51 6.16 1.14
CA ARG A 62 -3.20 6.64 2.51
C ARG A 62 -4.01 5.92 3.58
N CYS A 63 -5.27 5.62 3.30
CA CYS A 63 -6.14 4.90 4.23
C CYS A 63 -5.73 3.41 4.32
N ILE A 64 -5.43 2.74 3.20
CA ILE A 64 -4.86 1.38 3.21
C ILE A 64 -3.54 1.34 3.97
N MET A 65 -2.60 2.23 3.65
CA MET A 65 -1.28 2.28 4.28
C MET A 65 -1.39 2.42 5.81
N ARG A 66 -2.25 3.31 6.30
CA ARG A 66 -2.48 3.48 7.74
C ARG A 66 -2.97 2.20 8.41
N GLU A 67 -3.81 1.42 7.72
CA GLU A 67 -4.28 0.15 8.24
C GLU A 67 -3.16 -0.89 8.22
N LYS A 68 -2.44 -1.03 7.11
CA LYS A 68 -1.32 -1.99 7.00
C LYS A 68 -0.22 -1.72 8.03
N LEU A 69 0.12 -0.46 8.30
CA LEU A 69 1.10 -0.07 9.32
C LEU A 69 0.67 -0.41 10.77
N ARG A 70 -0.61 -0.74 11.01
CA ARG A 70 -1.05 -1.22 12.34
C ARG A 70 -0.75 -2.69 12.55
N TRP A 71 -0.69 -3.46 11.46
CA TRP A 71 -0.61 -4.91 11.49
C TRP A 71 0.74 -5.45 11.02
N TYR A 72 1.47 -4.71 10.18
CA TYR A 72 2.65 -5.20 9.49
C TYR A 72 3.88 -4.31 9.66
N HIS A 73 5.05 -4.94 9.56
CA HIS A 73 6.35 -4.30 9.28
C HIS A 73 6.99 -5.01 8.09
N LEU A 74 7.77 -4.27 7.29
CA LEU A 74 8.53 -4.90 6.22
C LEU A 74 9.64 -5.75 6.80
N GLU A 75 9.77 -6.98 6.28
CA GLU A 75 10.94 -7.80 6.54
C GLU A 75 12.16 -7.15 5.86
N ALA A 76 13.29 -7.16 6.56
CA ALA A 76 14.57 -6.80 5.94
C ALA A 76 14.91 -7.89 4.92
N GLU A 77 15.07 -7.49 3.65
CA GLU A 77 15.61 -8.35 2.59
C GLU A 77 17.04 -8.81 2.91
#